data_AF-A0A821LWC7-F1
#
_entry.id   AF-A0A821LWC7-F1
#
_cell.length_a   1.000
_cell.length_b   1.000
_cell.length_c   1.000
_cell.angle_alpha   90.00
_cell.angle_beta   90.00
_cell.angle_gamma   90.00
#
_symmetry.space_group_name_H-M   'P 1'
#
loop_
_entity.id
_entity.type
_entity.pdbx_description
1 polymer ?
#
loop_
_entity_poly.entity_id
_entity_poly.type
_entity_poly.pdbx_seq_one_letter_code
_entity_poly.pdbx_strand_id
1 'polypeptide(L)'
;MIVANYGSENVGIFLGYGNGSFTNQTVYSTGSGSYPFSVAVGDFNNDNIIDIVVVNQGTNTVGLFLGYGDGTFANLIQFSMSYGSRPFAIVVGDFNNDTKLDYAVAKDETDNLNIFLQTC
;
A
#
# COMPACT_ATOMS: atom_id res chain seq x y z
N MET A 1 -3.53 8.91 -9.63
CA MET A 1 -2.91 9.44 -8.39
C MET A 1 -3.53 8.74 -7.21
N ILE A 2 -2.72 8.35 -6.22
CA ILE A 2 -3.18 7.69 -5.00
C ILE A 2 -2.70 8.51 -3.80
N VAL A 3 -3.56 8.69 -2.80
CA VAL A 3 -3.27 9.48 -1.59
C VAL A 3 -3.65 8.68 -0.35
N ALA A 4 -2.84 8.75 0.70
CA ALA A 4 -3.16 8.22 2.02
C ALA A 4 -3.88 9.30 2.84
N ASN A 5 -5.12 9.06 3.24
CA ASN A 5 -5.89 10.01 4.04
C ASN A 5 -5.79 9.64 5.52
N TYR A 6 -4.70 10.07 6.16
CA TYR A 6 -4.35 9.74 7.54
C TYR A 6 -5.55 9.84 8.50
N GLY A 7 -6.22 11.00 8.56
CA GLY A 7 -7.33 11.22 9.49
C GLY A 7 -8.67 10.61 9.08
N SER A 8 -8.78 10.04 7.87
CA SER A 8 -10.03 9.47 7.35
C SER A 8 -9.95 7.95 7.14
N GLU A 9 -8.83 7.32 7.52
CA GLU A 9 -8.69 5.86 7.56
C GLU A 9 -8.99 5.19 6.21
N ASN A 10 -8.55 5.84 5.13
CA ASN A 10 -8.72 5.37 3.77
C ASN A 10 -7.61 5.83 2.83
N VAL A 11 -7.51 5.16 1.69
CA VAL A 11 -6.76 5.65 0.53
C VAL A 11 -7.71 6.23 -0.51
N GLY A 12 -7.32 7.35 -1.09
CA GLY A 12 -8.02 8.02 -2.17
C GLY A 12 -7.40 7.73 -3.53
N ILE A 13 -8.24 7.46 -4.52
CA ILE A 13 -7.83 7.13 -5.88
C ILE A 13 -8.45 8.13 -6.85
N PHE A 14 -7.59 8.73 -7.65
CA PHE A 14 -7.94 9.69 -8.69
C PHE A 14 -7.46 9.14 -10.03
N LEU A 15 -8.39 8.75 -10.90
CA LEU A 15 -8.05 8.23 -12.23
C LEU A 15 -7.77 9.40 -13.17
N GLY A 16 -6.67 9.31 -13.92
CA GLY A 16 -6.25 10.38 -14.82
C GLY A 16 -6.89 10.26 -16.20
N TYR A 17 -7.29 11.37 -16.79
CA TYR A 17 -7.76 11.42 -18.18
C TYR A 17 -6.62 11.51 -19.21
N GLY A 18 -5.35 11.51 -18.76
CA GLY A 18 -4.17 11.61 -19.62
C GLY A 18 -3.83 13.03 -20.10
N ASN A 19 -4.65 14.02 -19.78
CA ASN A 19 -4.44 15.44 -20.09
C ASN A 19 -4.05 16.28 -18.86
N GLY A 20 -3.67 15.63 -17.76
CA GLY A 20 -3.36 16.27 -16.48
C GLY A 20 -4.56 16.51 -15.56
N SER A 21 -5.80 16.24 -15.98
CA SER A 21 -6.96 16.22 -15.10
C SER A 21 -7.28 14.83 -14.56
N PHE A 22 -8.05 14.79 -13.47
CA PHE A 22 -8.44 13.57 -12.77
C PHE A 22 -9.96 13.48 -12.56
N THR A 23 -10.46 12.25 -12.37
CA THR A 23 -11.81 11.98 -11.88
C THR A 23 -12.00 12.48 -10.46
N ASN A 24 -13.25 12.47 -9.98
CA ASN A 24 -13.51 12.53 -8.54
C ASN A 24 -12.83 11.36 -7.82
N GLN A 25 -12.56 11.57 -6.54
CA GLN A 25 -11.93 10.59 -5.67
C GLN A 25 -12.85 9.39 -5.42
N THR A 26 -12.31 8.20 -5.65
CA THR A 26 -12.85 6.96 -5.09
C THR A 26 -12.06 6.61 -3.83
N VAL A 27 -12.73 6.18 -2.75
CA VAL A 27 -12.09 5.88 -1.47
C VAL A 27 -12.15 4.39 -1.15
N TYR A 28 -11.07 3.87 -0.58
CA TYR A 28 -10.98 2.50 -0.09
C TYR A 28 -10.55 2.52 1.37
N SER A 29 -11.37 1.97 2.27
CA SER A 29 -11.06 1.97 3.70
C SER A 29 -9.86 1.08 4.00
N THR A 30 -8.97 1.59 4.86
CA THR A 30 -7.82 0.85 5.38
C THR A 30 -8.08 0.22 6.76
N GLY A 31 -9.32 0.31 7.25
CA GLY A 31 -9.76 -0.20 8.54
C GLY A 31 -9.83 0.87 9.63
N SER A 32 -10.67 0.62 10.65
CA SER A 32 -10.88 1.54 11.78
C SER A 32 -9.59 1.76 12.58
N GLY A 33 -9.25 3.01 12.86
CA GLY A 33 -8.02 3.40 13.57
C GLY A 33 -6.72 3.15 12.79
N SER A 34 -6.78 2.92 11.47
CA SER A 34 -5.61 2.52 10.66
C SER A 34 -4.57 3.62 10.50
N TYR A 35 -4.99 4.88 10.39
CA TYR A 35 -4.10 6.03 10.15
C TYR A 35 -3.07 5.75 9.05
N PRO A 36 -3.51 5.59 7.78
CA PRO A 36 -2.62 5.28 6.66
C PRO A 36 -1.62 6.42 6.46
N PHE A 37 -0.33 6.09 6.36
CA PHE A 37 0.75 7.08 6.36
C PHE A 37 1.48 7.17 5.02
N SER A 38 1.74 6.03 4.38
CA SER A 38 2.44 5.97 3.10
C SER A 38 1.84 4.87 2.23
N VAL A 39 1.93 5.07 0.91
CA VAL A 39 1.39 4.19 -0.12
C VAL A 39 2.45 3.93 -1.18
N ALA A 40 2.44 2.74 -1.75
CA ALA A 40 3.20 2.42 -2.94
C ALA A 40 2.35 1.55 -3.88
N VAL A 41 2.78 1.47 -5.14
CA VAL A 41 2.10 0.73 -6.20
C VAL A 41 3.07 -0.20 -6.90
N GLY A 42 2.54 -1.32 -7.36
CA GLY A 42 3.29 -2.37 -8.04
C GLY A 42 2.35 -3.51 -8.37
N ASP A 43 2.79 -4.43 -9.21
CA ASP A 43 2.16 -5.75 -9.34
C ASP A 43 2.72 -6.65 -8.23
N PHE A 44 1.93 -6.96 -7.21
CA PHE A 44 2.35 -7.76 -6.05
C PHE A 44 1.79 -9.18 -6.06
N ASN A 45 1.06 -9.55 -7.11
CA ASN A 45 0.49 -10.90 -7.28
C ASN A 45 0.88 -11.55 -8.63
N ASN A 46 1.69 -10.88 -9.45
CA ASN A 46 2.18 -11.27 -10.78
C ASN A 46 1.07 -11.46 -11.84
N ASP A 47 -0.01 -10.68 -11.77
CA ASP A 47 -1.09 -10.72 -12.77
C ASP A 47 -0.97 -9.63 -13.87
N ASN A 48 0.07 -8.80 -13.82
CA ASN A 48 0.32 -7.61 -14.64
C ASN A 48 -0.69 -6.47 -14.43
N ILE A 49 -1.39 -6.46 -13.31
CA ILE A 49 -2.29 -5.38 -12.88
C ILE A 49 -1.63 -4.64 -11.73
N ILE A 50 -1.83 -3.32 -11.69
CA ILE A 50 -1.31 -2.49 -10.60
C ILE A 50 -2.16 -2.70 -9.35
N ASP A 51 -1.50 -3.10 -8.28
CA ASP A 51 -1.99 -3.19 -6.92
C ASP A 51 -1.54 -1.98 -6.08
N ILE A 52 -2.10 -1.85 -4.88
CA ILE A 52 -1.73 -0.81 -3.91
C ILE A 52 -1.34 -1.45 -2.59
N VAL A 53 -0.17 -1.08 -2.09
CA VAL A 53 0.24 -1.35 -0.70
C VAL A 53 0.18 -0.07 0.11
N VAL A 54 -0.28 -0.17 1.35
CA VAL A 54 -0.43 0.95 2.28
C VAL A 54 0.11 0.57 3.65
N VAL A 55 0.85 1.46 4.30
CA VAL A 55 1.23 1.28 5.70
C VAL A 55 0.26 2.01 6.61
N ASN A 56 -0.27 1.28 7.58
CA ASN A 56 -1.23 1.75 8.56
C ASN A 56 -0.55 1.89 9.92
N GLN A 57 -0.21 3.13 10.28
CA GLN A 57 0.57 3.41 11.47
C GLN A 57 -0.20 3.05 12.75
N GLY A 58 -1.51 3.34 12.78
CA GLY A 58 -2.35 3.17 13.97
C GLY A 58 -2.63 1.71 14.31
N THR A 59 -2.85 0.87 13.29
CA THR A 59 -3.12 -0.57 13.47
C THR A 59 -1.86 -1.43 13.41
N ASN A 60 -0.68 -0.86 13.13
CA ASN A 60 0.57 -1.60 12.92
C ASN A 60 0.43 -2.67 11.81
N THR A 61 -0.21 -2.32 10.70
CA THR A 61 -0.43 -3.25 9.58
C THR A 61 0.09 -2.71 8.26
N VAL A 62 0.40 -3.63 7.35
CA VAL A 62 0.49 -3.34 5.91
C VAL A 62 -0.81 -3.81 5.28
N GLY A 63 -1.47 -2.94 4.52
CA GLY A 63 -2.63 -3.25 3.71
C GLY A 63 -2.26 -3.49 2.26
N LEU A 64 -2.93 -4.44 1.61
CA LEU A 64 -2.82 -4.71 0.17
C LEU A 64 -4.22 -4.67 -0.46
N PHE A 65 -4.35 -3.88 -1.52
CA PHE A 65 -5.51 -3.85 -2.40
C PHE A 65 -5.09 -4.39 -3.76
N LEU A 66 -5.66 -5.54 -4.16
CA LEU A 66 -5.42 -6.12 -5.48
C LEU A 66 -6.24 -5.39 -6.55
N GLY A 67 -5.62 -5.00 -7.65
CA GLY A 67 -6.26 -4.27 -8.73
C GLY A 67 -7.09 -5.16 -9.65
N TYR A 68 -8.12 -4.58 -10.29
CA TYR A 68 -8.85 -5.23 -11.38
C TYR A 68 -8.50 -4.67 -12.77
N GLY A 69 -7.58 -3.70 -12.84
CA GLY A 69 -7.10 -3.12 -14.11
C GLY A 69 -7.95 -1.98 -14.67
N ASP A 70 -9.12 -1.73 -14.10
CA ASP A 70 -10.04 -0.65 -14.47
C ASP A 70 -10.01 0.55 -13.49
N GLY A 71 -9.05 0.53 -12.55
CA GLY A 71 -8.96 1.50 -11.48
C GLY A 71 -9.80 1.17 -10.25
N THR A 72 -10.43 -0.01 -10.22
CA THR A 72 -11.07 -0.58 -9.03
C THR A 72 -10.20 -1.66 -8.39
N PHE A 73 -10.47 -1.93 -7.11
CA PHE A 73 -9.65 -2.81 -6.28
C PHE A 73 -10.52 -3.76 -5.45
N ALA A 74 -9.95 -4.93 -5.15
CA ALA A 74 -10.52 -5.92 -4.25
C ALA A 74 -10.58 -5.43 -2.80
N ASN A 75 -11.21 -6.23 -1.94
CA ASN A 75 -11.23 -5.98 -0.50
C ASN A 75 -9.80 -5.97 0.08
N LEU A 76 -9.61 -5.15 1.12
CA LEU A 76 -8.34 -5.02 1.83
C LEU A 76 -7.87 -6.36 2.40
N ILE A 77 -6.64 -6.74 2.06
CA ILE A 77 -5.89 -7.79 2.74
C ILE A 77 -4.95 -7.11 3.74
N GLN A 78 -4.92 -7.57 4.99
CA GLN A 78 -4.08 -6.97 6.04
C GLN A 78 -3.03 -7.95 6.55
N PHE A 79 -1.79 -7.46 6.65
CA PHE A 79 -0.66 -8.16 7.24
C PHE A 79 -0.26 -7.44 8.53
N SER A 80 -0.43 -8.12 9.66
CA SER A 80 -0.04 -7.58 10.96
C SER A 80 1.46 -7.55 11.12
N MET A 81 1.96 -6.46 11.71
CA MET A 81 3.35 -6.35 12.12
C MET A 81 3.48 -6.45 13.64
N SER A 82 4.72 -6.40 14.13
CA SER A 82 5.01 -6.39 15.57
C SER A 82 4.26 -5.25 16.27
N TYR A 83 3.74 -5.55 17.47
CA TYR A 83 3.08 -4.57 18.31
C TYR A 83 3.98 -3.35 18.57
N GLY A 84 3.43 -2.15 18.46
CA GLY A 84 4.17 -0.89 18.64
C GLY A 84 5.11 -0.53 17.49
N SER A 85 5.10 -1.25 16.36
CA SER A 85 6.02 -0.99 15.24
C SER A 85 5.86 0.37 14.57
N ARG A 86 4.65 0.94 14.54
CA ARG A 86 4.34 2.26 13.98
C ARG A 86 4.97 2.45 12.58
N PRO A 87 4.59 1.66 11.57
CA PRO A 87 5.14 1.82 10.23
C PRO A 87 4.84 3.20 9.67
N PHE A 88 5.80 3.80 8.97
CA PHE A 88 5.65 5.15 8.43
C PHE A 88 6.11 5.29 6.97
N ALA A 89 6.93 4.38 6.46
CA ALA A 89 7.35 4.42 5.06
C ALA A 89 7.31 3.03 4.43
N ILE A 90 6.97 2.98 3.15
CA ILE A 90 7.03 1.80 2.31
C ILE A 90 7.73 2.15 1.00
N VAL A 91 8.60 1.26 0.54
CA VAL A 91 9.27 1.34 -0.77
C VAL A 91 9.11 0.01 -1.49
N VAL A 92 9.12 0.08 -2.82
CA VAL A 92 8.86 -1.07 -3.70
C VAL A 92 10.02 -1.19 -4.68
N GLY A 93 10.45 -2.40 -4.96
CA GLY A 93 11.52 -2.71 -5.90
C GLY A 93 11.84 -4.19 -5.88
N ASP A 94 12.57 -4.66 -6.89
CA ASP A 94 13.16 -5.98 -6.87
C ASP A 94 14.40 -5.94 -5.95
N PHE A 95 14.26 -6.43 -4.71
CA PHE A 95 15.31 -6.37 -3.70
C PHE A 95 16.10 -7.67 -3.61
N ASN A 96 15.61 -8.77 -4.18
CA ASN A 96 16.25 -10.08 -4.17
C ASN A 96 16.76 -10.54 -5.56
N ASN A 97 16.57 -9.72 -6.60
CA ASN A 97 16.94 -9.96 -7.99
C ASN A 97 16.22 -11.19 -8.61
N ASP A 98 14.95 -11.38 -8.27
CA ASP A 98 14.09 -12.44 -8.82
C ASP A 98 13.09 -11.95 -9.88
N THR A 99 13.18 -10.67 -10.26
CA THR A 99 12.32 -9.97 -11.23
C THR A 99 10.88 -9.72 -10.78
N LYS A 100 10.53 -9.99 -9.52
CA LYS A 100 9.25 -9.63 -8.91
C LYS A 100 9.39 -8.40 -8.04
N LEU A 101 8.29 -7.70 -7.81
CA LEU A 101 8.29 -6.51 -6.96
C LEU A 101 8.16 -6.92 -5.49
N ASP A 102 9.25 -6.73 -4.76
CA ASP A 102 9.25 -6.80 -3.31
C ASP A 102 8.81 -5.45 -2.70
N TYR A 103 8.55 -5.45 -1.40
CA TYR A 103 8.35 -4.20 -0.65
C TYR A 103 9.09 -4.21 0.68
N ALA A 104 9.58 -3.03 1.08
CA ALA A 104 10.27 -2.83 2.35
C ALA A 104 9.58 -1.74 3.18
N VAL A 105 9.44 -1.98 4.49
CA VAL A 105 8.69 -1.13 5.43
C VAL A 105 9.59 -0.63 6.54
N ALA A 106 9.64 0.69 6.71
CA ALA A 106 10.34 1.36 7.80
C ALA A 106 9.40 1.60 8.98
N LYS A 107 9.95 1.49 10.20
CA LYS A 107 9.25 1.47 11.49
C LYS A 107 9.91 2.43 12.46
N ASP A 108 9.12 3.17 13.23
CA ASP A 108 9.60 4.31 14.03
C ASP A 108 10.31 3.85 15.33
N GLU A 109 9.87 2.75 15.95
CA GLU A 109 10.31 2.41 17.32
C GLU A 109 11.24 1.20 17.42
N THR A 110 11.51 0.52 16.30
CA THR A 110 12.41 -0.65 16.33
C THR A 110 13.71 -0.46 15.57
N ASP A 111 13.97 0.69 14.92
CA ASP A 111 15.11 0.89 14.00
C ASP A 111 15.29 -0.24 12.96
N ASN A 112 14.24 -1.02 12.71
CA ASN A 112 14.29 -2.21 11.88
C ASN A 112 13.53 -1.95 10.59
N LEU A 113 14.14 -2.33 9.47
CA LEU A 113 13.51 -2.44 8.16
C LEU A 113 12.99 -3.87 7.99
N ASN A 114 11.72 -4.05 7.69
CA ASN A 114 11.20 -5.34 7.23
C ASN A 114 11.20 -5.35 5.71
N ILE A 115 11.88 -6.33 5.10
CA ILE A 115 11.77 -6.61 3.66
C ILE A 115 10.82 -7.80 3.50
N PHE A 116 9.77 -7.62 2.72
CA PHE A 116 8.83 -8.65 2.36
C PHE A 116 9.14 -9.08 0.93
N LEU A 117 9.64 -10.31 0.80
CA LEU A 117 10.00 -10.89 -0.48
C LEU A 117 8.81 -11.59 -1.10
N GLN A 118 8.54 -11.34 -2.36
CA GLN A 118 7.48 -12.03 -3.08
C GLN A 118 7.99 -13.39 -3.57
N THR A 119 7.85 -14.45 -2.75
CA THR A 119 8.26 -15.79 -3.17
C THR A 119 7.14 -16.55 -3.87
N CYS A 120 7.39 -16.95 -5.12
CA CYS A 120 6.55 -17.80 -5.99
C CYS A 120 5.16 -17.24 -6.33
#